data_AF-A0A7J8LH84-F1
#
_entry.id   AF-A0A7J8LH84-F1
#
_cell.length_a   1.000
_cell.length_b   1.000
_cell.length_c   1.000
_cell.angle_alpha   90.00
_cell.angle_beta   90.00
_cell.angle_gamma   90.00
#
_symmetry.space_group_name_H-M   'P 1'
#
loop_
_entity.id
_entity.type
_entity.pdbx_description
1 polymer ?
#
loop_
_entity_poly.entity_id
_entity_poly.type
_entity_poly.pdbx_seq_one_letter_code
_entity_poly.pdbx_strand_id
1 'polypeptide(L)'
;MWAFKKQFAIQLALSSFMSFMLQIGGRSPNKILFAKNTGKIFQTDFHPAYDVNGMIEFSEPVPFRLTRNMQAFFSHFGVEGLIVSAMCAAAQAVVSPKQTQHLWYQLAMFFRDELLSWSWRRPLGMPLAPAAGGGSMNPTDFKYKVTTNVENVIGRISGIAPQCFSEEEENATDPPQSVQRGVTELVDAALLPRNLCMMDPTWHPWF
;
A
#
# COMPACT_ATOMS: atom_id res chain seq x y z
N MET A 1 10.40 -12.27 -24.08
CA MET A 1 10.97 -11.84 -22.76
C MET A 1 10.54 -10.42 -22.37
N TRP A 2 10.57 -9.42 -23.27
CA TRP A 2 10.14 -8.05 -22.94
C TRP A 2 8.68 -7.94 -22.47
N ALA A 3 7.72 -8.55 -23.19
CA ALA A 3 6.31 -8.52 -22.82
C ALA A 3 6.04 -9.06 -21.41
N PHE A 4 6.75 -10.13 -21.02
CA PHE A 4 6.70 -10.67 -19.66
C PHE A 4 7.21 -9.64 -18.64
N LYS A 5 8.40 -9.04 -18.87
CA LYS A 5 8.96 -8.02 -17.97
C LYS A 5 8.02 -6.83 -17.81
N LYS A 6 7.41 -6.38 -18.90
CA LYS A 6 6.44 -5.28 -18.90
C LYS A 6 5.21 -5.62 -18.06
N GLN A 7 4.58 -6.78 -18.30
CA GLN A 7 3.40 -7.19 -17.56
C GLN A 7 3.72 -7.37 -16.07
N PHE A 8 4.84 -8.00 -15.76
CA PHE A 8 5.28 -8.23 -14.38
C PHE A 8 5.58 -6.92 -13.65
N ALA A 9 6.22 -5.95 -14.30
CA ALA A 9 6.47 -4.62 -13.72
C ALA A 9 5.16 -3.89 -13.41
N ILE A 10 4.20 -3.87 -14.33
CA ILE A 10 2.90 -3.21 -14.13
C ILE A 10 2.11 -3.89 -12.99
N GLN A 11 2.08 -5.22 -12.97
CA GLN A 11 1.40 -5.97 -11.91
C GLN A 11 2.04 -5.74 -10.54
N LEU A 12 3.36 -5.67 -10.50
CA LEU A 12 4.10 -5.36 -9.29
C LEU A 12 3.83 -3.94 -8.81
N ALA A 13 3.78 -2.97 -9.72
CA ALA A 13 3.47 -1.59 -9.39
C ALA A 13 2.08 -1.45 -8.76
N LEU A 14 1.07 -2.08 -9.36
CA LEU A 14 -0.31 -2.08 -8.82
C LEU A 14 -0.40 -2.80 -7.48
N SER A 15 0.28 -3.93 -7.33
CA SER A 15 0.39 -4.66 -6.06
C SER A 15 1.08 -3.83 -4.96
N SER A 16 2.16 -3.13 -5.32
CA SER A 16 2.92 -2.26 -4.41
C SER A 16 2.09 -1.04 -4.00
N PHE A 17 1.37 -0.44 -4.95
CA PHE A 17 0.41 0.63 -4.70
C PHE A 17 -0.67 0.18 -3.71
N MET A 18 -1.30 -0.97 -3.94
CA MET A 18 -2.30 -1.55 -3.02
C MET A 18 -1.72 -1.81 -1.63
N SER A 19 -0.49 -2.34 -1.58
CA SER A 19 0.21 -2.62 -0.31
C SER A 19 0.48 -1.33 0.47
N PHE A 20 0.89 -0.27 -0.21
CA PHE A 20 1.11 1.04 0.40
C PHE A 20 -0.20 1.66 0.90
N MET A 21 -1.24 1.73 0.06
CA MET A 21 -2.49 2.40 0.44
C MET A 21 -3.18 1.70 1.62
N LEU A 22 -3.18 0.37 1.66
CA LEU A 22 -3.79 -0.43 2.71
C LEU A 22 -2.81 -0.82 3.83
N GLN A 23 -1.53 -0.41 3.74
CA GLN A 23 -0.50 -0.76 4.74
C GLN A 23 -0.36 -2.28 4.96
N ILE A 24 -0.27 -3.03 3.85
CA ILE A 24 -0.12 -4.48 3.86
C ILE A 24 1.37 -4.84 3.93
N GLY A 25 1.81 -5.28 5.12
CA GLY A 25 3.16 -5.79 5.36
C GLY A 25 3.30 -7.30 5.17
N GLY A 26 4.41 -7.86 5.64
CA GLY A 26 4.71 -9.29 5.67
C GLY A 26 4.87 -9.91 4.29
N ARG A 27 5.32 -9.14 3.30
CA ARG A 27 5.44 -9.54 1.89
C ARG A 27 6.71 -10.36 1.62
N SER A 28 6.87 -11.51 2.28
CA SER A 28 8.00 -12.44 2.06
C SER A 28 7.96 -13.08 0.65
N PRO A 29 9.09 -13.58 0.08
CA PRO A 29 9.14 -14.07 -1.30
C PRO A 29 8.13 -15.18 -1.59
N ASN A 30 7.88 -16.07 -0.62
CA ASN A 30 6.96 -17.19 -0.73
C ASN A 30 5.48 -16.78 -0.84
N LYS A 31 5.14 -15.52 -0.52
CA LYS A 31 3.78 -14.98 -0.64
C LYS A 31 3.53 -14.26 -1.96
N ILE A 32 4.52 -14.15 -2.83
CA ILE A 32 4.42 -13.49 -4.13
C ILE A 32 4.65 -14.53 -5.22
N LEU A 33 3.56 -14.96 -5.84
CA LEU A 33 3.56 -15.90 -6.95
C LEU A 33 3.42 -15.14 -8.26
N PHE A 34 4.02 -15.64 -9.33
CA PHE A 34 3.84 -15.08 -10.67
C PHE A 34 3.72 -16.16 -11.74
N ALA A 35 2.86 -15.93 -12.71
CA ALA A 35 2.62 -16.86 -13.80
C ALA A 35 3.70 -16.70 -14.88
N LYS A 36 4.52 -17.74 -15.09
CA LYS A 36 5.66 -17.72 -16.04
C LYS A 36 5.28 -17.41 -17.49
N ASN A 37 4.06 -17.76 -17.90
CA ASN A 37 3.55 -17.55 -19.26
C ASN A 37 3.01 -16.12 -19.50
N THR A 38 2.49 -15.45 -18.47
CA THR A 38 1.81 -14.15 -18.61
C THR A 38 2.49 -13.00 -17.87
N GLY A 39 3.29 -13.26 -16.84
CA GLY A 39 3.85 -12.23 -15.96
C GLY A 39 2.85 -11.65 -14.97
N LYS A 40 1.66 -12.25 -14.81
CA LYS A 40 0.68 -11.84 -13.79
C LYS A 40 1.14 -12.23 -12.40
N ILE A 41 0.84 -11.38 -11.42
CA ILE A 41 1.18 -11.61 -10.01
C ILE A 41 -0.05 -12.09 -9.25
N PHE A 42 0.16 -13.00 -8.32
CA PHE A 42 -0.81 -13.44 -7.35
C PHE A 42 -0.16 -13.42 -5.97
N GLN A 43 -0.85 -12.85 -4.98
CA GLN A 43 -0.33 -12.73 -3.62
C GLN A 43 -1.22 -13.45 -2.63
N THR A 44 -0.60 -14.17 -1.71
CA THR A 44 -1.29 -14.81 -0.59
C THR A 44 -1.28 -13.91 0.65
N ASP A 45 -2.22 -14.13 1.56
CA ASP A 45 -2.34 -13.41 2.83
C ASP A 45 -2.35 -11.88 2.64
N PHE A 46 -3.06 -11.37 1.64
CA PHE A 46 -3.06 -9.96 1.25
C PHE A 46 -4.13 -9.17 2.01
N HIS A 47 -3.91 -8.95 3.31
CA HIS A 47 -4.80 -8.21 4.19
C HIS A 47 -4.02 -7.23 5.08
N PRO A 48 -4.62 -6.11 5.51
CA PRO A 48 -4.00 -5.18 6.44
C PRO A 48 -3.76 -5.82 7.82
N ALA A 49 -2.81 -5.26 8.56
CA ALA A 49 -2.65 -5.54 9.99
C ALA A 49 -3.37 -4.47 10.81
N TYR A 50 -3.83 -4.83 12.01
CA TYR A 50 -4.58 -3.95 12.90
C TYR A 50 -3.96 -3.94 14.29
N ASP A 51 -3.85 -2.75 14.88
CA ASP A 51 -3.43 -2.57 16.26
C ASP A 51 -4.54 -3.02 17.25
N VAL A 52 -4.28 -2.93 18.56
CA VAL A 52 -5.26 -3.28 19.61
C VAL A 52 -6.56 -2.46 19.53
N ASN A 53 -6.52 -1.29 18.91
CA ASN A 53 -7.63 -0.36 18.73
C ASN A 53 -8.40 -0.61 17.44
N GLY A 54 -7.95 -1.48 16.54
CA GLY A 54 -8.59 -1.68 15.23
C GLY A 54 -8.26 -0.57 14.25
N MET A 55 -7.14 0.10 14.44
CA MET A 55 -6.55 1.01 13.47
C MET A 55 -5.53 0.24 12.64
N ILE A 56 -5.41 0.58 11.35
CA ILE A 56 -4.40 -0.06 10.49
C ILE A 56 -3.01 0.22 11.05
N GLU A 57 -2.19 -0.82 11.18
CA GLU A 57 -0.83 -0.75 11.68
C GLU A 57 0.17 -1.14 10.59
N PHE A 58 1.26 -0.39 10.49
CA PHE A 58 2.38 -0.71 9.61
C PHE A 58 3.70 -0.38 10.29
N SER A 59 4.50 -1.41 10.53
CA SER A 59 5.77 -1.32 11.25
C SER A 59 6.99 -1.67 10.40
N GLU A 60 6.82 -1.87 9.08
CA GLU A 60 7.93 -2.16 8.18
C GLU A 60 8.66 -0.87 7.76
N PRO A 61 10.01 -0.84 7.78
CA PRO A 61 10.79 0.33 7.37
C PRO A 61 10.74 0.61 5.86
N VAL A 62 10.29 -0.34 5.03
CA VAL A 62 10.06 -0.14 3.59
C VAL A 62 8.55 -0.10 3.30
N PRO A 63 8.08 0.76 2.38
CA PRO A 63 6.65 0.91 2.10
C PRO A 63 6.03 -0.29 1.36
N PHE A 64 6.85 -1.03 0.60
CA PHE A 64 6.45 -2.24 -0.11
C PHE A 64 7.71 -3.02 -0.54
N ARG A 65 7.52 -4.25 -1.02
CA ARG A 65 8.63 -5.08 -1.50
C ARG A 65 9.10 -4.65 -2.88
N LEU A 66 10.23 -3.95 -2.93
CA LEU A 66 11.03 -3.76 -4.13
C LEU A 66 12.51 -3.88 -3.76
N THR A 67 13.09 -5.04 -4.07
CA THR A 67 14.46 -5.40 -3.67
C THR A 67 15.44 -5.31 -4.84
N ARG A 68 16.73 -5.42 -4.53
CA ARG A 68 17.80 -5.36 -5.55
C ARG A 68 17.67 -6.41 -6.66
N ASN A 69 17.19 -7.62 -6.39
CA ASN A 69 17.06 -8.61 -7.47
C ASN A 69 15.89 -8.28 -8.39
N MET A 70 14.81 -7.73 -7.84
CA MET A 70 13.69 -7.24 -8.63
C MET A 70 14.13 -6.04 -9.49
N GLN A 71 14.84 -5.08 -8.89
CA GLN A 71 15.43 -3.95 -9.61
C GLN A 71 16.38 -4.43 -10.72
N ALA A 72 17.27 -5.38 -10.44
CA ALA A 72 18.18 -5.96 -11.43
C ALA A 72 17.42 -6.66 -12.57
N PHE A 73 16.31 -7.35 -12.26
CA PHE A 73 15.47 -8.00 -13.26
C PHE A 73 14.78 -6.99 -14.19
N PHE A 74 14.22 -5.91 -13.64
CA PHE A 74 13.55 -4.87 -14.41
C PHE A 74 14.50 -3.87 -15.07
N SER A 75 15.74 -3.77 -14.60
CA SER A 75 16.69 -2.68 -14.85
C SER A 75 16.18 -1.33 -14.32
N HIS A 76 17.08 -0.35 -14.24
CA HIS A 76 16.74 1.02 -13.84
C HIS A 76 15.60 1.60 -14.69
N PHE A 77 15.63 1.37 -16.01
CA PHE A 77 14.57 1.80 -16.93
C PHE A 77 13.20 1.17 -16.63
N GLY A 78 13.16 -0.09 -16.18
CA GLY A 78 11.90 -0.74 -15.83
C GLY A 78 11.30 -0.20 -14.54
N VAL A 79 12.13 0.19 -13.58
CA VAL A 79 11.68 0.78 -12.31
C VAL A 79 11.17 2.21 -12.52
N GLU A 80 12.03 3.11 -13.00
CA GLU A 80 11.67 4.52 -13.25
C GLU A 80 10.60 4.66 -14.35
N GLY A 81 10.69 3.83 -15.38
CA GLY A 81 9.78 3.89 -16.52
C GLY A 81 8.44 3.22 -16.23
N LEU A 82 8.44 1.92 -15.96
CA LEU A 82 7.19 1.13 -15.90
C LEU A 82 6.55 1.15 -14.51
N ILE A 83 7.35 0.98 -13.44
CA ILE A 83 6.79 0.86 -12.09
C ILE A 83 6.29 2.22 -11.59
N VAL A 84 7.12 3.26 -11.67
CA VAL A 84 6.73 4.62 -11.24
C VAL A 84 5.54 5.11 -12.05
N SER A 85 5.57 5.03 -13.39
CA SER A 85 4.45 5.53 -14.20
C SER A 85 3.14 4.79 -13.96
N ALA A 86 3.17 3.45 -13.81
CA ALA A 86 1.97 2.67 -13.51
C ALA A 86 1.40 2.98 -12.13
N MET A 87 2.26 3.19 -11.13
CA MET A 87 1.85 3.56 -9.78
C MET A 87 1.29 4.99 -9.73
N CYS A 88 1.90 5.95 -10.43
CA CYS A 88 1.37 7.30 -10.62
C CYS A 88 -0.01 7.29 -11.27
N ALA A 89 -0.16 6.56 -12.38
CA ALA A 89 -1.43 6.46 -13.10
C ALA A 89 -2.52 5.82 -12.23
N ALA A 90 -2.17 4.80 -11.44
CA ALA A 90 -3.09 4.20 -10.48
C ALA A 90 -3.52 5.21 -9.42
N ALA A 91 -2.57 5.89 -8.76
CA ALA A 91 -2.86 6.89 -7.73
C ALA A 91 -3.76 8.01 -8.27
N GLN A 92 -3.44 8.56 -9.44
CA GLN A 92 -4.24 9.60 -10.09
C GLN A 92 -5.65 9.12 -10.44
N ALA A 93 -5.79 7.88 -10.93
CA ALA A 93 -7.09 7.31 -11.26
C ALA A 93 -8.00 7.19 -10.03
N VAL A 94 -7.46 6.86 -8.86
CA VAL A 94 -8.27 6.72 -7.64
C VAL A 94 -8.60 8.05 -6.96
N VAL A 95 -7.74 9.08 -7.11
CA VAL A 95 -7.91 10.42 -6.51
C VAL A 95 -8.78 11.35 -7.36
N SER A 96 -9.11 10.97 -8.60
CA SER A 96 -10.03 11.72 -9.45
C SER A 96 -11.34 12.03 -8.72
N PRO A 97 -11.87 13.27 -8.75
CA PRO A 97 -13.05 13.67 -7.98
C PRO A 97 -14.27 12.76 -8.15
N LYS A 98 -14.44 12.20 -9.35
CA LYS A 98 -15.52 11.25 -9.65
C LYS A 98 -15.32 9.90 -8.96
N GLN A 99 -14.06 9.45 -8.82
CA GLN A 99 -13.72 8.12 -8.33
C GLN A 99 -13.50 8.07 -6.82
N THR A 100 -12.98 9.15 -6.22
CA THR A 100 -12.66 9.21 -4.78
C THR A 100 -13.87 8.89 -3.90
N GLN A 101 -15.06 9.38 -4.28
CA GLN A 101 -16.29 9.07 -3.53
C GLN A 101 -16.67 7.58 -3.64
N HIS A 102 -16.54 6.97 -4.82
CA HIS A 102 -16.79 5.54 -4.99
C HIS A 102 -15.78 4.69 -4.19
N LEU A 103 -14.50 5.08 -4.22
CA LEU A 103 -13.46 4.44 -3.42
C LEU A 103 -13.80 4.53 -1.93
N TRP A 104 -14.25 5.68 -1.44
CA TRP A 104 -14.61 5.86 -0.03
C TRP A 104 -15.64 4.83 0.42
N TYR A 105 -16.72 4.64 -0.35
CA TYR A 105 -17.76 3.65 0.00
C TYR A 105 -17.25 2.20 -0.08
N GLN A 106 -16.41 1.89 -1.07
CA GLN A 106 -15.80 0.56 -1.19
C GLN A 106 -14.88 0.26 0.01
N LEU A 107 -14.03 1.22 0.40
CA LEU A 107 -13.18 1.11 1.58
C LEU A 107 -13.99 1.03 2.87
N ALA A 108 -15.08 1.79 2.99
CA ALA A 108 -15.94 1.75 4.17
C ALA A 108 -16.58 0.36 4.37
N MET A 109 -17.05 -0.27 3.29
CA MET A 109 -17.55 -1.65 3.33
C MET A 109 -16.43 -2.65 3.64
N PHE A 110 -15.27 -2.50 2.99
CA PHE A 110 -14.10 -3.35 3.25
C PHE A 110 -13.66 -3.30 4.71
N PHE A 111 -13.44 -2.10 5.29
CA PHE A 111 -13.01 -1.96 6.68
C PHE A 111 -14.07 -2.38 7.68
N ARG A 112 -15.36 -2.22 7.36
CA ARG A 112 -16.43 -2.78 8.19
C ARG A 112 -16.27 -4.30 8.31
N ASP A 113 -16.13 -5.00 7.19
CA ASP A 113 -16.06 -6.46 7.17
C ASP A 113 -14.73 -6.97 7.78
N GLU A 114 -13.61 -6.30 7.49
CA GLU A 114 -12.31 -6.64 8.08
C GLU A 114 -12.28 -6.42 9.60
N LEU A 115 -12.81 -5.31 10.11
CA LEU A 115 -12.85 -5.05 11.56
C LEU A 115 -13.77 -6.03 12.30
N LEU A 116 -14.86 -6.44 11.66
CA LEU A 116 -15.69 -7.53 12.18
C LEU A 116 -14.88 -8.84 12.24
N SER A 117 -14.22 -9.23 11.15
CA SER A 117 -13.39 -10.45 11.12
C SER A 117 -12.26 -10.40 12.16
N TRP A 118 -11.54 -9.28 12.23
CA TRP A 118 -10.43 -9.06 13.17
C TRP A 118 -10.90 -9.13 14.63
N SER A 119 -12.03 -8.49 14.96
CA SER A 119 -12.56 -8.51 16.33
C SER A 119 -12.92 -9.92 16.80
N TRP A 120 -13.27 -10.82 15.87
CA TRP A 120 -13.59 -12.22 16.15
C TRP A 120 -12.34 -13.12 16.21
N ARG A 121 -11.23 -12.72 15.57
CA ARG A 121 -9.97 -13.50 15.48
C ARG A 121 -8.98 -13.25 16.62
N ARG A 122 -9.30 -12.40 17.61
CA ARG A 122 -8.36 -12.10 18.71
C ARG A 122 -7.93 -13.38 19.46
N PRO A 123 -6.62 -13.71 19.52
CA PRO A 123 -6.14 -14.93 20.17
C PRO A 123 -6.46 -14.98 21.67
N LEU A 124 -6.70 -16.20 22.18
CA LEU A 124 -6.73 -16.53 23.60
C LEU A 124 -5.38 -16.17 24.25
N GLY A 125 -5.30 -15.04 24.97
CA GLY A 125 -4.08 -14.63 25.69
C GLY A 125 -3.83 -13.13 25.78
N MET A 126 -4.52 -12.30 24.99
CA MET A 126 -4.52 -10.83 25.16
C MET A 126 -5.52 -10.46 26.27
N PRO A 127 -5.29 -9.42 27.11
CA PRO A 127 -6.18 -9.10 28.22
C PRO A 127 -7.62 -9.03 27.73
N LEU A 128 -8.46 -9.91 28.30
CA LEU A 128 -9.89 -9.90 28.02
C LEU A 128 -10.41 -8.51 28.40
N ALA A 129 -10.88 -7.74 27.41
CA ALA A 129 -12.02 -6.87 27.70
C ALA A 129 -13.11 -7.79 28.28
N PRO A 130 -13.84 -7.36 29.32
CA PRO A 130 -14.60 -8.25 30.20
C PRO A 130 -15.40 -9.26 29.38
N ALA A 131 -15.21 -10.54 29.71
CA ALA A 131 -15.90 -11.66 29.11
C ALA A 131 -17.42 -11.50 29.24
N ALA A 132 -18.05 -10.97 28.20
CA ALA A 132 -19.44 -11.15 27.88
C ALA A 132 -19.49 -11.36 26.36
N GLY A 133 -20.09 -12.46 25.92
CA GLY A 133 -19.99 -12.97 24.55
C GLY A 133 -20.15 -11.91 23.46
N GLY A 134 -19.36 -12.02 22.40
CA GLY A 134 -19.55 -11.22 21.18
C GLY A 134 -19.76 -9.73 21.47
N GLY A 135 -18.91 -9.13 22.31
CA GLY A 135 -19.01 -7.74 22.71
C GLY A 135 -18.96 -6.80 21.51
N SER A 136 -20.12 -6.51 20.94
CA SER A 136 -20.34 -5.47 19.95
C SER A 136 -19.66 -4.21 20.46
N MET A 137 -18.61 -3.75 19.76
CA MET A 137 -18.16 -2.37 19.93
C MET A 137 -19.37 -1.45 19.88
N ASN A 138 -19.34 -0.38 20.69
CA ASN A 138 -20.35 0.66 20.60
C ASN A 138 -20.51 1.06 19.12
N PRO A 139 -21.73 1.02 18.53
CA PRO A 139 -21.92 1.27 17.11
C PRO A 139 -21.33 2.60 16.62
N THR A 140 -21.30 3.62 17.48
CA THR A 140 -20.65 4.91 17.18
C THR A 140 -19.14 4.78 17.05
N ASP A 141 -18.51 4.06 17.97
CA ASP A 141 -17.05 3.88 18.01
C ASP A 141 -16.59 3.00 16.86
N PHE A 142 -17.38 1.98 16.53
CA PHE A 142 -17.13 1.13 15.37
C PHE A 142 -17.20 1.94 14.06
N LYS A 143 -18.25 2.76 13.89
CA LYS A 143 -18.39 3.64 12.73
C LYS A 143 -17.25 4.66 12.65
N TYR A 144 -16.81 5.19 13.79
CA TYR A 144 -15.67 6.09 13.86
C TYR A 144 -14.40 5.39 13.35
N LYS A 145 -14.08 4.19 13.85
CA LYS A 145 -12.90 3.41 13.40
C LYS A 145 -12.91 3.11 11.91
N VAL A 146 -14.07 2.74 11.36
CA VAL A 146 -14.22 2.53 9.91
C VAL A 146 -13.90 3.82 9.16
N THR A 147 -14.55 4.93 9.54
CA THR A 147 -14.38 6.24 8.89
C THR A 147 -12.92 6.71 8.94
N THR A 148 -12.29 6.64 10.11
CA THR A 148 -10.90 7.08 10.30
C THR A 148 -9.92 6.22 9.49
N ASN A 149 -10.12 4.90 9.41
CA ASN A 149 -9.29 4.05 8.56
C ASN A 149 -9.43 4.41 7.07
N VAL A 150 -10.66 4.69 6.61
CA VAL A 150 -10.90 5.15 5.22
C VAL A 150 -10.19 6.48 4.95
N GLU A 151 -10.33 7.45 5.86
CA GLU A 151 -9.69 8.76 5.75
C GLU A 151 -8.16 8.66 5.71
N ASN A 152 -7.58 7.81 6.56
CA ASN A 152 -6.13 7.54 6.56
C ASN A 152 -5.66 6.96 5.23
N VAL A 153 -6.42 6.02 4.64
CA VAL A 153 -6.09 5.46 3.32
C VAL A 153 -6.16 6.53 2.23
N ILE A 154 -7.23 7.32 2.19
CA ILE A 154 -7.40 8.39 1.20
C ILE A 154 -6.31 9.44 1.35
N GLY A 155 -6.00 9.87 2.58
CA GLY A 155 -4.93 10.82 2.85
C GLY A 155 -3.57 10.33 2.33
N ARG A 156 -3.24 9.05 2.52
CA ARG A 156 -2.02 8.45 1.97
C ARG A 156 -1.98 8.47 0.44
N ILE A 157 -3.09 8.09 -0.21
CA ILE A 157 -3.15 8.08 -1.68
C ILE A 157 -3.00 9.51 -2.23
N SER A 158 -3.70 10.48 -1.64
CA SER A 158 -3.61 11.89 -2.02
C SER A 158 -2.20 12.46 -1.82
N GLY A 159 -1.44 11.97 -0.83
CA GLY A 159 -0.06 12.40 -0.58
C GLY A 159 0.93 11.95 -1.66
N ILE A 160 0.69 10.83 -2.33
CA ILE A 160 1.57 10.33 -3.41
C ILE A 160 1.02 10.60 -4.81
N ALA A 161 -0.26 10.97 -4.92
CA ALA A 161 -0.89 11.18 -6.20
C ALA A 161 -0.23 12.35 -6.95
N PRO A 162 -0.08 12.25 -8.27
CA PRO A 162 0.38 13.33 -9.12
C PRO A 162 -0.37 14.65 -8.84
N GLN A 163 0.35 15.66 -8.36
CA GLN A 163 -0.22 16.99 -8.13
C GLN A 163 -0.14 17.78 -9.45
N CYS A 164 -1.30 18.20 -9.96
CA CYS A 164 -1.35 19.25 -10.98
C CYS A 164 -1.32 20.58 -10.24
N PHE A 165 -0.18 21.25 -10.22
CA PHE A 165 -0.12 22.66 -9.84
C PHE A 165 -0.96 23.47 -10.84
N SER A 166 -1.87 24.31 -10.36
CA SER A 166 -2.46 25.35 -11.20
C SER A 166 -1.38 26.37 -11.54
N GLU A 167 -1.40 26.90 -12.76
CA GLU A 167 -0.45 27.92 -13.25
C GLU A 167 -0.43 29.20 -12.37
N GLU A 168 -1.39 29.35 -11.47
CA GLU A 168 -1.58 30.51 -10.58
C GLU A 168 -0.78 30.43 -9.26
N GLU A 169 -0.25 29.26 -8.88
CA GLU A 169 0.57 29.06 -7.68
C GLU A 169 2.09 29.16 -7.93
N GLU A 170 2.49 29.65 -9.11
CA GLU A 170 3.90 29.88 -9.51
C GLU A 170 4.53 31.11 -8.82
N ASN A 171 4.25 31.31 -7.53
CA ASN A 171 4.85 32.35 -6.69
C ASN A 171 5.89 31.79 -5.69
N ALA A 172 6.48 30.63 -6.00
CA ALA A 172 7.53 30.03 -5.18
C ALA A 172 8.89 30.14 -5.87
N THR A 173 9.90 30.52 -5.09
CA THR A 173 11.33 30.57 -5.45
C THR A 173 11.95 29.18 -5.66
N ASP A 174 11.13 28.12 -5.58
CA ASP A 174 11.55 26.74 -5.66
C ASP A 174 11.53 26.22 -7.11
N PRO A 175 12.49 25.36 -7.49
CA PRO A 175 12.53 24.77 -8.82
C PRO A 175 11.30 23.91 -9.09
N PRO A 176 10.88 23.79 -10.37
CA PRO A 176 9.73 22.97 -10.75
C PRO A 176 9.94 21.53 -10.31
N GLN A 177 8.98 20.99 -9.56
CA GLN A 177 9.04 19.64 -9.03
C GLN A 177 8.42 18.64 -10.02
N SER A 178 8.94 17.41 -10.03
CA SER A 178 8.35 16.34 -10.83
C SER A 178 6.93 16.03 -10.36
N VAL A 179 5.98 15.95 -11.30
CA VAL A 179 4.61 15.50 -11.07
C VAL A 179 4.56 14.08 -10.48
N GLN A 180 5.63 13.29 -10.65
CA GLN A 180 5.76 11.92 -10.13
C GLN A 180 6.50 11.83 -8.79
N ARG A 181 6.89 12.97 -8.21
CA ARG A 181 7.78 13.06 -7.04
C ARG A 181 7.35 12.15 -5.89
N GLY A 182 6.09 12.19 -5.48
CA GLY A 182 5.61 11.38 -4.34
C GLY A 182 5.77 9.88 -4.55
N VAL A 183 5.54 9.39 -5.78
CA VAL A 183 5.74 7.99 -6.16
C VAL A 183 7.22 7.64 -6.26
N THR A 184 8.04 8.53 -6.84
CA THR A 184 9.49 8.33 -6.94
C THR A 184 10.13 8.23 -5.57
N GLU A 185 9.82 9.15 -4.64
CA GLU A 185 10.33 9.11 -3.26
C GLU A 185 9.94 7.81 -2.54
N LEU A 186 8.73 7.29 -2.83
CA LEU A 186 8.26 6.03 -2.27
C LEU A 186 9.03 4.81 -2.82
N VAL A 187 9.32 4.81 -4.13
CA VAL A 187 10.14 3.77 -4.78
C VAL A 187 11.58 3.81 -4.27
N ASP A 188 12.15 5.00 -4.11
CA ASP A 188 13.48 5.19 -3.54
C ASP A 188 13.55 4.70 -2.10
N ALA A 189 12.53 5.00 -1.29
CA ALA A 189 12.44 4.51 0.08
C ALA A 189 12.38 2.97 0.16
N ALA A 190 11.76 2.31 -0.82
CA ALA A 190 11.71 0.84 -0.89
C ALA A 190 13.07 0.22 -1.28
N LEU A 191 13.83 0.90 -2.14
CA LEU A 191 15.14 0.43 -2.63
C LEU A 191 16.32 0.80 -1.72
N LEU A 192 16.11 1.72 -0.77
CA LEU A 192 17.20 2.27 0.01
C LEU A 192 17.85 1.20 0.92
N PRO A 193 19.17 0.94 0.79
CA PRO A 193 19.85 -0.09 1.57
C PRO A 193 19.72 0.08 3.09
N ARG A 194 19.66 1.34 3.56
CA ARG A 194 19.45 1.65 4.98
C ARG A 194 18.11 1.13 5.50
N ASN A 195 17.06 1.18 4.67
CA ASN A 195 15.73 0.73 5.07
C ASN A 195 15.64 -0.80 4.97
N LEU A 196 16.19 -1.35 3.89
CA LEU A 196 16.23 -2.79 3.65
C LEU A 196 17.03 -3.53 4.73
N CYS A 197 18.11 -2.97 5.27
CA CYS A 197 18.89 -3.63 6.31
C CYS A 197 18.20 -3.65 7.68
N MET A 198 17.16 -2.83 7.89
CA MET A 198 16.33 -2.83 9.11
C MET A 198 15.16 -3.82 9.03
N MET A 199 14.93 -4.44 7.86
CA MET A 199 13.90 -5.47 7.71
C MET A 199 14.29 -6.77 8.42
N ASP A 200 13.28 -7.49 8.90
CA ASP A 200 13.48 -8.81 9.48
C ASP A 200 14.11 -9.78 8.46
N PRO A 201 15.08 -10.64 8.86
CA PRO A 201 15.71 -11.59 7.95
C PRO A 201 14.75 -12.52 7.22
N THR A 202 13.61 -12.88 7.82
CA THR A 202 12.56 -13.72 7.19
C THR A 202 11.86 -13.02 6.02
N TRP A 203 11.94 -11.68 5.97
CA TRP A 203 11.47 -10.90 4.82
C TRP A 203 12.41 -11.05 3.60
N HIS A 204 13.65 -11.52 3.80
CA HIS A 204 14.69 -11.67 2.77
C HIS A 204 14.99 -10.36 2.02
N PRO A 205 15.48 -9.30 2.70
CA PRO A 205 15.72 -8.00 2.06
C PRO A 205 16.77 -7.99 0.96
N TRP A 206 17.64 -9.00 0.96
CA TRP A 206 18.66 -9.20 -0.08
C TRP A 206 18.11 -9.83 -1.37
N PHE A 207 16.87 -10.37 -1.34
CA PHE A 207 16.23 -11.08 -2.44
C PHE A 207 15.10 -10.28 -3.06
#